data_AF-A0A2E0KIA6-F1
#
_entry.id   AF-A0A2E0KIA6-F1
#
_cell.length_a   1.000
_cell.length_b   1.000
_cell.length_c   1.000
_cell.angle_alpha   90.00
_cell.angle_beta   90.00
_cell.angle_gamma   90.00
#
_symmetry.space_group_name_H-M   'P 1'
#
loop_
_entity.id
_entity.type
_entity.pdbx_description
1 polymer ?
#
loop_
_entity_poly.entity_id
_entity_poly.type
_entity_poly.pdbx_seq_one_letter_code
_entity_poly.pdbx_strand_id
1 'polypeptide(L)'
;TRRNLFHRDNHCCQYCGCRGGQLSIDHVLPRSRGGGDLWENVTTACLRCNVRKGNRTPQEANMPLRRKPHRPMGHLSFEARRQIDSGQRADWAKYVIGA
;
A
#
# COMPACT_ATOMS: atom_id res chain seq x y z
N THR A 1 -8.16 4.21 5.04
CA THR A 1 -7.56 4.05 6.39
C THR A 1 -6.16 3.46 6.29
N ARG A 2 -5.32 3.57 7.33
CA ARG A 2 -3.97 2.97 7.38
C ARG A 2 -4.00 1.46 7.11
N ARG A 3 -4.98 0.73 7.65
CA ARG A 3 -5.16 -0.71 7.44
C ARG A 3 -5.27 -1.08 5.94
N ASN A 4 -6.04 -0.32 5.15
CA ASN A 4 -6.19 -0.58 3.72
C ASN A 4 -4.88 -0.42 2.95
N LEU A 5 -4.04 0.54 3.36
CA LEU A 5 -2.74 0.76 2.73
C LEU A 5 -1.83 -0.45 2.92
N PHE A 6 -1.78 -0.98 4.14
CA PHE A 6 -0.97 -2.15 4.46
C PHE A 6 -1.47 -3.41 3.74
N HIS A 7 -2.78 -3.61 3.64
CA HIS A 7 -3.37 -4.70 2.86
C HIS A 7 -3.04 -4.58 1.36
N ARG A 8 -3.22 -3.40 0.77
CA ARG A 8 -2.89 -3.12 -0.65
C ARG A 8 -1.43 -3.48 -0.97
N ASP A 9 -0.54 -3.12 -0.06
CA ASP A 9 0.90 -3.31 -0.21
C ASP A 9 1.38 -4.69 0.28
N ASN A 10 0.45 -5.59 0.63
CA ASN A 10 0.71 -6.93 1.13
C ASN A 10 1.64 -6.96 2.35
N HIS A 11 1.56 -5.95 3.22
CA HIS A 11 2.46 -5.79 4.38
C HIS A 11 3.95 -5.88 3.98
N CYS A 12 4.31 -5.35 2.80
CA CYS A 12 5.67 -5.34 2.27
C CYS A 12 6.16 -3.90 2.02
N CYS A 13 7.44 -3.64 2.25
CA CYS A 13 8.07 -2.40 1.79
C CYS A 13 7.99 -2.29 0.26
N GLN A 14 7.42 -1.21 -0.27
CA GLN A 14 7.28 -1.01 -1.72
C GLN A 14 8.57 -0.61 -2.43
N TYR A 15 9.68 -0.42 -1.70
CA TYR A 15 11.00 -0.23 -2.29
C TYR A 15 11.77 -1.54 -2.38
N CYS A 16 12.11 -2.16 -1.24
CA CYS A 16 12.94 -3.37 -1.21
C CYS A 16 12.17 -4.69 -1.21
N GLY A 17 10.85 -4.67 -0.96
CA GLY A 17 10.03 -5.88 -0.89
C GLY A 17 10.10 -6.66 0.43
N CYS A 18 10.85 -6.17 1.42
CA CYS A 18 10.94 -6.88 2.71
C CYS A 18 9.56 -7.00 3.37
N ARG A 19 9.31 -8.18 3.93
CA ARG A 19 8.13 -8.51 4.75
C ARG A 19 8.53 -8.51 6.21
N GLY A 20 7.59 -8.10 7.08
CA GLY A 20 7.85 -8.00 8.52
C GLY A 20 8.67 -6.76 8.91
N GLY A 21 8.80 -6.56 10.22
CA GLY A 21 9.39 -5.34 10.80
C GLY A 21 8.42 -4.15 10.83
N GLN A 22 8.89 -3.02 11.36
CA GLN A 22 8.09 -1.80 11.47
C GLN A 22 8.02 -1.09 10.11
N LEU A 23 6.90 -1.21 9.43
CA LEU A 23 6.60 -0.45 8.21
C LEU A 23 5.96 0.91 8.58
N SER A 24 6.41 1.95 7.90
CA SER A 24 5.84 3.30 7.95
C SER A 24 5.12 3.63 6.64
N ILE A 25 4.34 4.71 6.68
CA ILE A 25 3.81 5.34 5.47
C ILE A 25 4.89 6.30 4.96
N ASP A 26 5.20 6.23 3.67
CA ASP A 26 6.08 7.15 2.97
C ASP A 26 5.31 7.85 1.83
N HIS A 27 5.64 9.11 1.61
CA HIS A 27 5.08 9.94 0.55
C HIS A 27 5.99 9.93 -0.66
N VAL A 28 5.48 9.48 -1.81
CA VAL A 28 6.20 9.42 -3.09
C VAL A 28 6.76 10.79 -3.47
N LEU A 29 5.90 11.82 -3.51
CA LEU A 29 6.27 13.22 -3.44
C LEU A 29 6.33 13.61 -1.95
N PRO A 30 7.48 13.99 -1.39
CA PRO A 30 7.60 14.36 0.02
C PRO A 30 6.68 15.52 0.41
N ARG A 31 6.17 15.49 1.66
CA ARG A 31 5.33 16.59 2.20
C ARG A 31 6.01 17.95 2.13
N SER A 32 7.31 18.00 2.39
CA SER A 32 8.12 19.23 2.30
C SER A 32 8.17 19.85 0.90
N ARG A 33 7.73 19.10 -0.13
CA ARG A 33 7.64 19.54 -1.52
C ARG A 33 6.19 19.56 -2.04
N GLY A 34 5.21 19.65 -1.13
CA GLY A 34 3.79 19.76 -1.48
C GLY A 34 3.06 18.42 -1.73
N GLY A 35 3.68 17.28 -1.41
CA GLY A 35 3.01 16.00 -1.52
C GLY A 35 1.92 15.78 -0.47
N GLY A 36 0.67 15.63 -0.92
CA GLY A 36 -0.49 15.39 -0.05
C GLY A 36 -0.68 13.93 0.36
N ASP A 37 -1.68 13.68 1.21
CA ASP A 37 -2.06 12.36 1.73
C ASP A 37 -2.98 11.54 0.77
N LEU A 38 -2.84 11.78 -0.54
CA LEU A 38 -3.58 11.07 -1.58
C LEU A 38 -3.08 9.63 -1.73
N TRP A 39 -3.97 8.70 -2.07
CA TRP A 39 -3.65 7.27 -2.21
C TRP A 39 -2.57 6.98 -3.26
N GLU A 40 -2.55 7.82 -4.29
CA GLU A 40 -1.61 7.83 -5.40
C GLU A 40 -0.22 8.36 -4.99
N ASN A 41 -0.14 9.03 -3.83
CA ASN A 41 1.09 9.59 -3.28
C ASN A 41 1.63 8.85 -2.05
N VAL A 42 0.90 7.90 -1.48
CA VAL A 42 1.32 7.21 -0.25
C VAL A 42 1.56 5.72 -0.46
N THR A 43 2.62 5.22 0.16
CA THR A 43 3.06 3.83 0.06
C THR A 43 3.62 3.33 1.38
N THR A 44 3.73 2.02 1.56
CA THR A 44 4.43 1.44 2.73
C THR A 44 5.93 1.32 2.47
N ALA A 45 6.73 1.69 3.46
CA ALA A 45 8.19 1.61 3.42
C ALA A 45 8.74 1.09 4.74
N CYS A 46 9.81 0.30 4.71
CA CYS A 46 10.56 0.00 5.92
C CYS A 46 11.40 1.21 6.34
N LEU A 47 11.79 1.27 7.62
CA LEU A 47 12.58 2.38 8.16
C LEU A 47 13.83 2.70 7.32
N ARG A 48 14.61 1.67 6.96
CA ARG A 48 15.84 1.81 6.16
C ARG A 48 15.56 2.48 4.80
N CYS A 49 14.53 2.04 4.09
CA CYS A 49 14.17 2.60 2.80
C CYS A 49 13.59 4.02 2.94
N ASN A 50 12.75 4.24 3.95
CA ASN A 50 12.13 5.53 4.19
C ASN A 50 13.21 6.61 4.49
N VAL A 51 14.17 6.29 5.36
CA VAL A 51 15.32 7.16 5.66
C VAL A 51 16.20 7.36 4.43
N ARG A 52 16.52 6.28 3.68
CA ARG A 52 17.33 6.38 2.46
C ARG A 52 16.69 7.30 1.42
N LYS A 53 15.37 7.23 1.21
CA LYS A 53 14.68 8.13 0.29
C LYS A 53 14.70 9.57 0.83
N GLY A 54 14.31 9.75 2.08
CA GLY A 54 14.26 11.06 2.73
C GLY A 54 13.31 12.03 2.01
N ASN A 55 13.76 13.26 1.83
CA ASN A 55 13.00 14.33 1.17
C ASN A 55 13.13 14.32 -0.37
N ARG A 56 13.49 13.18 -0.96
CA ARG A 56 13.59 12.99 -2.42
C ARG A 56 12.42 12.20 -2.97
N THR A 57 12.18 12.30 -4.27
CA THR A 57 11.29 11.38 -4.99
C THR A 57 11.95 10.01 -5.20
N PRO A 58 11.19 8.93 -5.47
CA PRO A 58 11.74 7.63 -5.85
C PRO A 58 12.77 7.72 -6.99
N GLN A 59 12.51 8.58 -7.97
CA GLN A 59 13.38 8.81 -9.12
C GLN A 59 14.71 9.46 -8.69
N GLU A 60 14.64 10.56 -7.92
CA GLU A 60 15.83 11.24 -7.39
C GLU A 60 16.68 10.36 -6.46
N ALA A 61 16.03 9.45 -5.73
CA ALA A 61 16.72 8.51 -4.83
C ALA A 61 17.25 7.25 -5.53
N ASN A 62 16.94 7.04 -6.82
CA ASN A 62 17.15 5.79 -7.54
C ASN A 62 16.54 4.59 -6.80
N MET A 63 15.31 4.75 -6.33
CA MET A 63 14.56 3.79 -5.55
C MET A 63 13.20 3.52 -6.21
N PRO A 64 13.16 2.77 -7.33
CA PRO A 64 11.90 2.48 -8.01
C PRO A 64 10.93 1.74 -7.10
N LEU A 65 9.65 2.11 -7.19
CA LEU A 65 8.58 1.42 -6.48
C LEU A 65 8.26 0.10 -7.17
N ARG A 66 8.01 -0.94 -6.37
CA ARG A 66 7.57 -2.26 -6.86
C ARG A 66 6.18 -2.22 -7.48
N ARG A 67 5.31 -1.32 -6.99
CA ARG A 67 3.96 -1.09 -7.51
C ARG A 67 3.65 0.39 -7.44
N LYS A 68 2.95 0.90 -8.46
CA LYS A 68 2.45 2.28 -8.46
C LYS A 68 1.35 2.43 -7.40
N PRO A 69 1.41 3.45 -6.52
CA PRO A 69 0.36 3.66 -5.55
C PRO A 69 -0.96 3.97 -6.23
N HIS A 70 -2.02 3.40 -5.68
CA HIS A 70 -3.39 3.55 -6.17
C HIS A 70 -4.35 3.46 -4.98
N ARG A 71 -5.60 3.89 -5.20
CA ARG A 71 -6.66 3.77 -4.20
C ARG A 71 -6.90 2.31 -3.83
N PRO A 72 -6.75 1.93 -2.54
CA PRO A 72 -7.02 0.57 -2.10
C PRO A 72 -8.52 0.30 -2.07
N MET A 73 -8.88 -0.98 -2.15
CA MET A 73 -10.22 -1.43 -1.80
C MET A 73 -10.54 -1.08 -0.34
N GLY A 74 -11.82 -0.80 -0.04
CA GLY A 74 -12.28 -0.63 1.33
C GLY A 74 -12.00 -1.87 2.19
N HIS A 75 -11.77 -1.71 3.49
CA HIS A 75 -11.41 -2.83 4.38
C HIS A 75 -12.46 -3.95 4.37
N LEU A 76 -13.74 -3.60 4.48
CA LEU A 76 -14.86 -4.55 4.44
C LEU A 76 -14.93 -5.29 3.11
N SER A 77 -14.83 -4.55 2.00
CA SER A 77 -14.80 -5.14 0.65
C SER A 77 -13.59 -6.05 0.46
N PHE A 78 -12.42 -5.68 0.98
CA PHE A 78 -11.22 -6.51 0.98
C PHE A 78 -11.42 -7.81 1.77
N GLU A 79 -12.01 -7.75 2.97
CA GLU A 79 -12.28 -8.95 3.77
C GLU A 79 -13.32 -9.86 3.13
N ALA A 80 -14.39 -9.29 2.57
CA ALA A 80 -15.41 -10.04 1.83
C ALA A 80 -14.78 -10.77 0.63
N ARG A 81 -14.00 -10.04 -0.18
CA ARG A 81 -13.23 -10.59 -1.31
C ARG A 81 -12.31 -11.73 -0.85
N ARG A 82 -11.55 -11.53 0.23
CA ARG A 82 -10.64 -12.55 0.77
C ARG A 82 -11.37 -13.83 1.19
N GLN A 83 -12.54 -13.72 1.81
CA GLN A 83 -13.33 -14.89 2.23
C GLN A 83 -13.89 -15.65 1.03
N ILE A 84 -14.35 -14.93 -0.01
CA ILE A 84 -14.77 -15.49 -1.29
C ILE A 84 -13.60 -16.22 -1.96
N ASP A 85 -12.46 -15.54 -2.14
CA ASP A 85 -11.26 -16.08 -2.80
C ASP A 85 -10.67 -17.29 -2.05
N SER A 86 -10.82 -17.34 -0.72
CA SER A 86 -10.38 -18.48 0.12
C SER A 86 -11.31 -19.69 0.08
N GLY A 87 -12.47 -19.58 -0.58
CA GLY A 87 -13.49 -20.63 -0.64
C GLY A 87 -14.33 -20.80 0.63
N GLN A 88 -14.02 -20.10 1.73
CA GLN A 88 -14.77 -20.19 2.99
C GLN A 88 -16.21 -19.69 2.86
N ARG A 89 -16.45 -18.70 1.99
CA ARG A 89 -17.77 -18.13 1.69
C ARG A 89 -17.93 -17.85 0.20
N ALA A 90 -17.69 -18.86 -0.63
CA ALA A 90 -17.80 -18.72 -2.08
C ALA A 90 -19.21 -18.28 -2.53
N ASP A 91 -20.25 -18.64 -1.77
CA ASP A 91 -21.64 -18.25 -1.97
C ASP A 91 -21.90 -16.75 -1.83
N TRP A 92 -20.99 -16.01 -1.19
CA TRP A 92 -21.11 -14.56 -1.01
C TRP A 92 -20.78 -13.77 -2.29
N ALA A 93 -20.15 -14.39 -3.28
CA ALA A 93 -19.78 -13.74 -4.55
C ALA A 93 -20.96 -13.06 -5.25
N LYS A 94 -22.18 -13.63 -5.13
CA LYS A 94 -23.40 -13.08 -5.74
C LYS A 94 -23.92 -11.80 -5.07
N TYR A 95 -23.47 -11.49 -3.86
CA TYR A 95 -23.91 -10.32 -3.10
C TYR A 95 -22.88 -9.19 -3.05
N VAL A 96 -21.65 -9.46 -3.46
CA VAL A 96 -20.55 -8.49 -3.43
C VAL A 96 -20.35 -7.95 -4.84
N ILE A 97 -20.76 -6.70 -5.07
CA ILE A 97 -20.60 -6.03 -6.37
C ILE A 97 -19.10 -5.90 -6.69
N GLY A 98 -18.70 -6.45 -7.84
CA GLY A 98 -17.30 -6.44 -8.28
C GLY A 98 -16.44 -7.52 -7.62
N ALA A 99 -17.02 -8.61 -7.11
CA ALA A 99 -16.36 -9.90 -6.89
C ALA A 99 -16.03 -10.58 -8.23
#